data_AF-A0A3D0S080-F1
#
_entry.id   AF-A0A3D0S080-F1
#
_cell.length_a   1.000
_cell.length_b   1.000
_cell.length_c   1.000
_cell.angle_alpha   90.00
_cell.angle_beta   90.00
_cell.angle_gamma   90.00
#
_symmetry.space_group_name_H-M   'P 1'
#
loop_
_entity.id
_entity.type
_entity.pdbx_description
1 polymer ?
#
loop_
_entity_poly.entity_id
_entity_poly.type
_entity_poly.pdbx_seq_one_letter_code
_entity_poly.pdbx_strand_id
1 'polypeptide(L)'
;MDENLVVAQLVVVTWSKAARGGTAAQERARVPPGFRLPDDARPPFVQRVTCSEHSGFRPTYATPRSLAHCLDEIALRMTVEPDALKIGADPNRQPSAPPARRIHQGEWLRWKHSRSGNRWAHLVILNLAVMPRPPANLFAGSPTFTAETVEQW
;
A
#
# COMPACT_ATOMS: atom_id res chain seq x y z
N MET A 1 -14.89 9.11 13.55
CA MET A 1 -13.45 9.25 13.26
C MET A 1 -13.31 10.35 12.22
N ASP A 2 -12.23 11.12 12.26
CA ASP A 2 -11.93 12.11 11.22
C ASP A 2 -10.98 11.50 10.16
N GLU A 3 -11.40 11.49 8.90
CA GLU A 3 -10.55 11.05 7.77
C GLU A 3 -9.32 11.93 7.58
N ASN A 4 -9.35 13.15 8.14
CA ASN A 4 -8.19 14.04 8.16
C ASN A 4 -7.05 13.51 9.03
N LEU A 5 -7.22 12.41 9.77
CA LEU A 5 -6.17 11.73 10.52
C LEU A 5 -5.49 10.59 9.74
N VAL A 6 -5.86 10.41 8.48
CA VAL A 6 -5.36 9.30 7.66
C VAL A 6 -3.99 9.61 7.07
N VAL A 7 -3.09 8.65 7.21
CA VAL A 7 -1.77 8.63 6.57
C VAL A 7 -1.65 7.37 5.77
N ALA A 8 -1.31 7.48 4.49
CA ALA A 8 -1.18 6.37 3.59
C ALA A 8 0.15 6.39 2.85
N GLN A 9 0.69 5.21 2.57
CA GLN A 9 1.81 5.02 1.68
C GLN A 9 1.50 3.86 0.72
N LEU A 10 1.59 4.14 -0.59
CA LEU A 10 1.42 3.15 -1.63
C LEU A 10 2.78 2.81 -2.25
N VAL A 11 3.31 1.63 -1.93
CA VAL A 11 4.55 1.11 -2.52
C VAL A 11 4.19 0.26 -3.74
N VAL A 12 4.63 0.66 -4.92
CA VAL A 12 4.33 0.00 -6.19
C VAL A 12 5.62 -0.58 -6.75
N VAL A 13 5.67 -1.90 -6.83
CA VAL A 13 6.81 -2.66 -7.34
C VAL A 13 6.43 -3.32 -8.66
N THR A 14 7.19 -3.07 -9.72
CA THR A 14 6.93 -3.63 -11.05
C THR A 14 8.16 -4.35 -11.62
N TRP A 15 7.93 -5.54 -12.18
CA TRP A 15 9.01 -6.34 -12.78
C TRP A 15 8.49 -7.24 -13.90
N SER A 16 9.36 -7.57 -14.84
CA SER A 16 9.06 -8.50 -15.90
C SER A 16 9.03 -9.93 -15.38
N LYS A 17 8.22 -10.81 -15.97
CA LYS A 17 8.26 -12.25 -15.63
C LYS A 17 9.60 -12.91 -15.99
N ALA A 18 10.33 -12.35 -16.95
CA ALA A 18 11.67 -12.82 -17.31
C ALA A 18 12.67 -12.64 -16.14
N ALA A 19 12.49 -11.60 -15.32
CA ALA A 19 13.31 -11.29 -14.16
C ALA A 19 12.95 -12.06 -12.88
N ARG A 20 12.25 -13.20 -12.98
CA ARG A 20 11.88 -14.02 -11.81
C ARG A 20 13.07 -14.66 -11.09
N GLY A 21 14.27 -14.67 -11.69
CA GLY A 21 15.49 -15.23 -11.11
C GLY A 21 16.70 -14.29 -11.18
N GLY A 22 17.81 -14.73 -10.58
CA GLY A 22 19.09 -14.01 -10.61
C GLY A 22 19.08 -12.69 -9.83
N THR A 23 19.96 -11.77 -10.22
CA THR A 23 20.19 -10.49 -9.54
C THR A 23 18.93 -9.63 -9.42
N ALA A 24 18.10 -9.58 -10.47
CA ALA A 24 16.88 -8.77 -10.44
C ALA A 24 15.86 -9.25 -9.38
N ALA A 25 15.76 -10.56 -9.16
CA ALA A 25 14.93 -11.11 -8.10
C ALA A 25 15.47 -10.79 -6.70
N GLN A 26 16.80 -10.74 -6.54
CA GLN A 26 17.46 -10.34 -5.29
C GLN A 26 17.23 -8.85 -5.00
N GLU A 27 17.40 -7.97 -5.99
CA GLU A 27 17.15 -6.53 -5.82
C GLU A 27 15.69 -6.25 -5.51
N ARG A 28 14.75 -6.93 -6.18
CA ARG A 28 13.32 -6.85 -5.83
C ARG A 28 13.06 -7.28 -4.39
N ALA A 29 13.67 -8.36 -3.92
CA ALA A 29 13.48 -8.86 -2.56
C ALA A 29 13.99 -7.88 -1.48
N ARG A 30 14.88 -6.95 -1.86
CA ARG A 30 15.36 -5.89 -0.97
C ARG A 30 14.43 -4.68 -0.89
N VAL A 31 13.44 -4.56 -1.77
CA VAL A 31 12.49 -3.44 -1.73
C VAL A 31 11.70 -3.49 -0.41
N PRO A 32 11.82 -2.47 0.46
CA PRO A 32 11.09 -2.45 1.72
C PRO A 32 9.57 -2.41 1.49
N PRO A 33 8.77 -3.07 2.35
CA PRO A 33 7.32 -3.00 2.28
C PRO A 33 6.76 -1.65 2.77
N GLY A 34 7.60 -0.81 3.36
CA GLY A 34 7.29 0.56 3.74
C GLY A 34 8.55 1.40 3.83
N PHE A 35 8.42 2.68 3.49
CA PHE A 35 9.50 3.66 3.47
C PHE A 35 9.26 4.74 4.53
N ARG A 36 10.32 5.47 4.87
CA ARG A 36 10.23 6.62 5.77
C ARG A 36 9.31 7.68 5.15
N LEU A 37 8.39 8.20 5.96
CA LEU A 37 7.58 9.38 5.63
C LEU A 37 8.44 10.64 5.74
N PRO A 38 8.12 11.70 4.98
CA PRO A 38 8.72 13.02 5.20
C PRO A 38 8.49 13.50 6.64
N ASP A 39 9.47 14.20 7.23
CA ASP A 39 9.38 14.67 8.63
C ASP A 39 8.27 15.74 8.82
N ASP A 40 7.90 16.42 7.74
CA ASP A 40 6.81 17.38 7.65
C ASP A 40 5.46 16.76 7.24
N ALA A 41 5.37 15.43 7.08
CA ALA A 41 4.11 14.77 6.78
C ALA A 41 3.06 15.10 7.85
N ARG A 42 1.91 15.61 7.42
CA ARG A 42 0.75 15.93 8.28
C ARG A 42 -0.50 15.28 7.69
N PRO A 43 -1.28 14.55 8.48
CA PRO A 43 -2.58 14.06 8.06
C PRO A 43 -3.49 15.21 7.56
N PRO A 44 -4.31 15.00 6.52
CA PRO A 44 -4.32 13.82 5.66
C PRO A 44 -3.09 13.78 4.75
N PHE A 45 -2.42 12.63 4.65
CA PHE A 45 -1.20 12.48 3.86
C PHE A 45 -1.19 11.20 3.04
N VAL A 46 -0.76 11.29 1.78
CA VAL A 46 -0.57 10.14 0.89
C VAL A 46 0.78 10.24 0.22
N GLN A 47 1.60 9.19 0.34
CA GLN A 47 2.85 9.06 -0.40
C GLN A 47 2.78 7.87 -1.33
N ARG A 48 3.20 8.05 -2.59
CA ARG A 48 3.46 6.94 -3.51
C ARG A 48 4.95 6.72 -3.62
N VAL A 49 5.38 5.48 -3.52
CA VAL A 49 6.76 5.04 -3.76
C VAL A 49 6.75 4.06 -4.91
N THR A 50 7.40 4.37 -6.02
CA THR A 50 7.49 3.46 -7.18
C THR A 50 8.89 2.86 -7.27
N CYS A 51 8.97 1.55 -7.37
CA CYS A 51 10.22 0.81 -7.59
C CYS A 51 10.01 -0.08 -8.82
N SER A 52 10.81 0.07 -9.87
CA SER A 52 10.67 -0.75 -11.07
C SER A 52 11.97 -1.45 -11.44
N GLU A 53 11.87 -2.59 -12.12
CA GLU A 53 13.03 -3.28 -12.67
C GLU A 53 13.90 -2.34 -13.54
N HIS A 54 13.27 -1.49 -14.35
CA HIS A 54 13.96 -0.53 -15.22
C HIS A 54 14.83 0.48 -14.45
N SER A 55 14.45 0.84 -13.23
CA SER A 55 15.24 1.73 -12.37
C SER A 55 16.19 0.98 -11.44
N GLY A 56 16.36 -0.34 -11.62
CA GLY A 56 17.08 -1.20 -10.68
C GLY A 56 16.44 -1.22 -9.29
N PHE A 57 15.11 -1.10 -9.24
CA PHE A 57 14.29 -1.00 -8.04
C PHE A 57 14.62 0.20 -7.12
N ARG A 58 15.30 1.23 -7.63
CA ARG A 58 15.49 2.48 -6.89
C ARG A 58 14.14 3.19 -6.69
N PRO A 59 13.82 3.65 -5.46
CA PRO A 59 12.53 4.26 -5.17
C PRO A 59 12.43 5.66 -5.77
N THR A 60 11.28 5.97 -6.35
CA THR A 60 10.86 7.33 -6.71
C THR A 60 9.63 7.71 -5.92
N TYR A 61 9.57 8.96 -5.47
CA TYR A 61 8.55 9.44 -4.54
C TYR A 61 7.60 10.42 -5.22
N ALA A 62 6.32 10.33 -4.90
CA ALA A 62 5.30 11.30 -5.29
C ALA A 62 4.28 11.47 -4.16
N THR A 63 3.56 12.58 -4.15
CA THR A 63 2.46 12.86 -3.23
C THR A 63 1.16 12.96 -4.04
N PRO A 64 0.40 11.86 -4.19
CA PRO A 64 -0.86 11.88 -4.91
C PRO A 64 -1.86 12.88 -4.33
N ARG A 65 -2.75 13.41 -5.17
CA ARG A 65 -3.78 14.37 -4.74
C ARG A 65 -4.82 13.77 -3.81
N SER A 66 -5.10 12.47 -3.91
CA SER A 66 -6.11 11.80 -3.08
C SER A 66 -5.79 10.34 -2.82
N LEU A 67 -6.21 9.86 -1.64
CA LEU A 67 -6.17 8.44 -1.28
C LEU A 67 -7.14 7.61 -2.13
N ALA A 68 -8.28 8.19 -2.53
CA ALA A 68 -9.29 7.51 -3.33
C ALA A 68 -8.73 6.92 -4.63
N HIS A 69 -7.85 7.65 -5.33
CA HIS A 69 -7.20 7.13 -6.53
C HIS A 69 -6.31 5.91 -6.23
N CYS A 70 -5.56 5.97 -5.14
CA CYS A 70 -4.68 4.87 -4.72
C CYS A 70 -5.48 3.62 -4.32
N LEU A 71 -6.66 3.78 -3.71
CA LEU A 71 -7.53 2.67 -3.32
C LEU A 71 -8.16 2.01 -4.56
N ASP A 72 -8.63 2.79 -5.53
CA ASP A 72 -9.24 2.27 -6.75
C ASP A 72 -8.26 1.44 -7.60
N GLU A 73 -6.98 1.85 -7.65
CA GLU A 73 -5.90 1.13 -8.34
C GLU A 73 -5.77 -0.34 -7.89
N ILE A 74 -6.11 -0.63 -6.63
CA ILE A 74 -6.04 -1.98 -6.04
C ILE A 74 -7.40 -2.53 -5.63
N ALA A 75 -8.47 -1.92 -6.18
CA ALA A 75 -9.87 -2.22 -5.91
C ALA A 75 -10.21 -2.34 -4.42
N LEU A 76 -9.66 -1.44 -3.60
CA LEU A 76 -10.05 -1.29 -2.21
C LEU A 76 -11.09 -0.17 -2.06
N ARG A 77 -11.94 -0.31 -1.05
CA ARG A 77 -12.90 0.69 -0.62
C ARG A 77 -12.65 1.04 0.83
N MET A 78 -12.88 2.30 1.15
CA MET A 78 -12.72 2.85 2.49
C MET A 78 -14.02 3.54 2.89
N THR A 79 -14.41 3.36 4.15
CA THR A 79 -15.59 4.00 4.74
C THR A 79 -15.22 4.48 6.13
N VAL A 80 -15.57 5.72 6.44
CA VAL A 80 -15.38 6.30 7.77
C VAL A 80 -16.53 5.86 8.66
N GLU A 81 -16.22 5.22 9.78
CA GLU A 81 -17.17 4.85 10.83
C GLU A 81 -16.96 5.80 12.06
N PRO A 82 -17.89 5.83 13.04
CA PRO A 82 -17.78 6.73 14.19
C PRO A 82 -16.48 6.61 15.00
N ASP A 83 -15.85 5.44 15.05
CA ASP A 83 -14.67 5.14 15.85
C ASP A 83 -13.56 4.40 15.06
N ALA A 84 -13.83 4.02 13.81
CA ALA A 84 -12.93 3.23 12.97
C ALA A 84 -12.90 3.71 11.51
N LEU A 85 -11.81 3.37 10.81
CA LEU A 85 -11.72 3.40 9.37
C LEU A 85 -11.92 1.97 8.88
N LYS A 86 -13.02 1.72 8.16
CA LYS A 86 -13.26 0.40 7.57
C LYS A 86 -12.65 0.36 6.18
N ILE A 87 -11.79 -0.60 5.92
CA ILE A 87 -11.16 -0.84 4.62
C ILE A 87 -11.28 -2.29 4.21
N GLY A 88 -11.63 -2.53 2.95
CA GLY A 88 -11.72 -3.88 2.39
C GLY A 88 -11.69 -3.84 0.88
N ALA A 89 -11.55 -5.00 0.24
CA ALA A 89 -11.66 -5.06 -1.21
C ALA A 89 -13.10 -4.83 -1.67
N ASP A 90 -13.25 -4.32 -2.88
CA ASP A 90 -14.53 -4.24 -3.57
C ASP A 90 -15.01 -5.67 -3.87
N PRO A 91 -16.14 -6.12 -3.26
CA PRO A 91 -16.62 -7.48 -3.43
C PRO A 91 -17.03 -7.80 -4.88
N ASN A 92 -17.36 -6.79 -5.69
CA ASN A 92 -17.71 -6.99 -7.10
C ASN A 92 -16.46 -7.22 -7.98
N ARG A 93 -15.30 -6.70 -7.55
CA ARG A 93 -14.03 -6.83 -8.29
C ARG A 93 -13.15 -7.94 -7.72
N GLN A 94 -13.30 -8.28 -6.44
CA GLN A 94 -12.49 -9.29 -5.73
C GLN A 94 -13.37 -10.10 -4.77
N PRO A 95 -14.26 -10.99 -5.26
CA PRO A 95 -15.23 -11.70 -4.42
C PRO A 95 -14.60 -12.66 -3.40
N SER A 96 -13.37 -13.11 -3.62
CA SER A 96 -12.62 -13.99 -2.72
C SER A 96 -11.63 -13.24 -1.82
N ALA A 97 -11.73 -11.91 -1.75
CA ALA A 97 -10.83 -11.12 -0.92
C ALA A 97 -11.05 -11.36 0.59
N PRO A 98 -10.03 -11.09 1.44
CA PRO A 98 -10.19 -11.14 2.88
C PRO A 98 -11.29 -10.21 3.40
N PRO A 99 -11.87 -10.50 4.57
CA PRO A 99 -12.83 -9.62 5.22
C PRO A 99 -12.27 -8.20 5.42
N ALA A 100 -13.15 -7.20 5.32
CA ALA A 100 -12.81 -5.82 5.63
C ALA A 100 -12.27 -5.68 7.06
N ARG A 101 -11.27 -4.82 7.24
CA ARG A 101 -10.65 -4.49 8.51
C ARG A 101 -11.13 -3.14 9.01
N ARG A 102 -11.32 -3.04 10.31
CA ARG A 102 -11.52 -1.77 11.03
C ARG A 102 -10.18 -1.36 11.61
N ILE A 103 -9.77 -0.13 11.35
CA ILE A 103 -8.53 0.45 11.85
C ILE A 103 -8.94 1.58 12.76
N HIS A 104 -8.59 1.51 14.03
CA HIS A 104 -8.81 2.55 15.01
C HIS A 104 -7.62 3.51 15.09
N GLN A 105 -7.79 4.61 15.83
CA GLN A 105 -6.70 5.56 16.04
C GLN A 105 -5.49 4.87 16.71
N GLY A 106 -4.30 5.13 16.17
CA GLY A 106 -3.05 4.51 16.63
C GLY A 106 -2.74 3.17 15.96
N GLU A 107 -3.71 2.59 15.24
CA GLU A 107 -3.52 1.36 14.49
C GLU A 107 -3.14 1.64 13.03
N TRP A 108 -2.56 0.63 12.39
CA TRP A 108 -2.32 0.67 10.97
C TRP A 108 -2.33 -0.71 10.33
N LEU A 109 -2.62 -0.72 9.04
CA LEU A 109 -2.78 -1.88 8.19
C LEU A 109 -1.69 -1.89 7.12
N ARG A 110 -1.24 -3.10 6.77
CA ARG A 110 -0.54 -3.38 5.52
C ARG A 110 -1.38 -4.30 4.64
N TRP A 111 -1.85 -3.76 3.52
CA TRP A 111 -2.56 -4.53 2.49
C TRP A 111 -1.65 -4.77 1.29
N LYS A 112 -1.38 -6.04 0.98
CA LYS A 112 -0.63 -6.43 -0.22
C LYS A 112 -1.61 -6.80 -1.33
N HIS A 113 -1.37 -6.29 -2.51
CA HIS A 113 -2.13 -6.62 -3.70
C HIS A 113 -1.16 -7.03 -4.79
N SER A 114 -1.28 -8.26 -5.29
CA SER A 114 -0.43 -8.74 -6.39
C SER A 114 -1.24 -8.97 -7.64
N ARG A 115 -0.69 -8.56 -8.78
CA ARG A 115 -1.27 -8.78 -10.10
C ARG A 115 -0.20 -9.28 -11.05
N SER A 116 -0.48 -10.36 -11.77
CA SER A 116 0.46 -10.93 -12.73
C SER A 116 -0.22 -11.08 -14.09
N GLY A 117 0.15 -10.22 -15.05
CA GLY A 117 -0.28 -10.35 -16.45
C GLY A 117 0.69 -11.21 -17.27
N ASN A 118 0.59 -11.24 -18.60
CA ASN A 118 1.39 -12.16 -19.42
C ASN A 118 2.90 -11.91 -19.37
N ARG A 119 3.35 -10.64 -19.39
CA ARG A 119 4.79 -10.28 -19.41
C ARG A 119 5.28 -9.57 -18.15
N TRP A 120 4.37 -8.97 -17.40
CA TRP A 120 4.68 -8.12 -16.25
C TRP A 120 3.97 -8.62 -15.00
N ALA A 121 4.61 -8.41 -13.87
CA ALA A 121 4.05 -8.60 -12.56
C ALA A 121 4.16 -7.30 -11.76
N HIS A 122 3.16 -7.09 -10.91
CA HIS A 122 2.98 -5.93 -10.09
C HIS A 122 2.70 -6.39 -8.66
N LEU A 123 3.36 -5.75 -7.70
CA LEU A 123 3.03 -5.83 -6.28
C LEU A 123 2.76 -4.41 -5.83
N VAL A 124 1.59 -4.19 -5.26
CA VAL A 124 1.21 -2.94 -4.63
C VAL A 124 1.04 -3.20 -3.15
N ILE A 125 1.68 -2.41 -2.30
CA ILE A 125 1.55 -2.47 -0.85
C ILE A 125 0.95 -1.15 -0.39
N LEU A 126 -0.27 -1.19 0.10
CA LEU A 126 -0.88 -0.08 0.80
C LEU A 126 -0.57 -0.21 2.28
N ASN A 127 0.17 0.74 2.83
CA ASN A 127 0.23 0.97 4.26
C ASN A 127 -0.74 2.11 4.61
N LEU A 128 -1.62 1.90 5.58
CA LEU A 128 -2.67 2.85 5.95
C LEU A 128 -2.79 2.95 7.46
N ALA A 129 -2.68 4.15 8.01
CA ALA A 129 -2.75 4.42 9.44
C ALA A 129 -3.77 5.51 9.74
N VAL A 130 -4.39 5.43 10.92
CA VAL A 130 -5.15 6.54 11.50
C VAL A 130 -4.34 7.12 12.64
N MET A 131 -3.60 8.20 12.38
CA MET A 131 -2.62 8.72 13.33
C MET A 131 -2.45 10.24 13.20
N PRO A 132 -2.81 11.04 14.23
CA PRO A 132 -2.66 12.50 14.19
C PRO A 132 -1.22 12.98 14.03
N ARG A 133 -0.25 12.23 14.55
CA ARG A 133 1.17 12.55 14.52
C ARG A 133 1.98 11.31 14.13
N PRO A 134 2.09 10.99 12.83
CA PRO A 134 2.81 9.82 12.39
C PRO A 134 4.32 9.97 12.67
N PRO A 135 5.00 9.01 13.31
CA PRO A 135 6.45 9.00 13.33
C PRO A 135 6.98 8.72 11.91
N ALA A 136 8.14 9.28 11.56
CA ALA A 136 8.69 9.16 10.21
C ALA A 136 8.92 7.70 9.78
N ASN A 137 9.22 6.80 10.71
CA ASN A 137 9.43 5.37 10.47
C ASN A 137 8.17 4.50 10.66
N LEU A 138 6.96 5.08 10.74
CA LEU A 138 5.70 4.37 11.00
C LEU A 138 5.56 3.07 10.21
N PHE A 139 5.75 3.13 8.89
CA PHE A 139 5.57 1.99 7.99
C PHE A 139 6.79 1.07 7.86
N ALA A 140 7.91 1.37 8.54
CA ALA A 140 9.04 0.46 8.62
C ALA A 140 8.84 -0.65 9.68
N GLY A 141 7.91 -0.45 10.61
CA GLY A 141 7.61 -1.40 11.68
C GLY A 141 6.64 -2.52 11.28
N SER A 142 6.18 -3.23 12.30
CA SER A 142 5.14 -4.27 12.19
C SER A 142 3.74 -3.65 12.21
N PRO A 143 2.85 -4.00 11.25
CA PRO A 143 1.48 -3.51 11.24
C PRO A 143 0.60 -4.16 12.31
N THR A 144 -0.44 -3.46 12.73
CA THR A 144 -1.51 -4.04 13.56
C THR A 144 -2.25 -5.12 12.79
N PHE A 145 -2.49 -4.87 11.50
CA PHE A 145 -3.20 -5.80 10.62
C PHE A 145 -2.45 -6.04 9.32
N THR A 146 -2.57 -7.26 8.80
CA THR A 146 -2.14 -7.59 7.44
C THR A 146 -3.30 -8.18 6.66
N ALA A 147 -3.35 -7.87 5.36
CA ALA A 147 -4.25 -8.49 4.41
C ALA A 147 -3.54 -8.64 3.06
N GLU A 148 -4.00 -9.60 2.27
CA GLU A 148 -3.46 -9.84 0.94
C GLU A 148 -4.57 -10.16 -0.05
N THR A 149 -4.46 -9.61 -1.25
CA THR A 149 -5.28 -9.99 -2.39
C THR A 149 -4.42 -10.28 -3.61
N VAL A 150 -4.93 -11.16 -4.46
CA VAL A 150 -4.26 -11.60 -5.69
C VAL A 150 -5.26 -11.46 -6.83
N GLU A 151 -4.85 -10.79 -7.89
CA GLU A 151 -5.58 -10.69 -9.14
C GLU A 151 -4.86 -11.53 -10.21
N GLN A 152 -5.52 -12.59 -10.66
CA GLN A 152 -5.04 -13.46 -11.74
C GLN A 152 -5.79 -13.14 -13.03
N TRP A 153 -5.04 -12.93 -14.11
CA TRP A 153 -5.54 -12.75 -15.48
C TRP A 153 -5.18 -13.97 -16.32
#